data_AF-A0A9D5M4K0-F1
#
_entry.id   AF-A0A9D5M4K0-F1
#
_cell.length_a   1.000
_cell.length_b   1.000
_cell.length_c   1.000
_cell.angle_alpha   90.00
_cell.angle_beta   90.00
_cell.angle_gamma   90.00
#
_symmetry.space_group_name_H-M   'P 1'
#
loop_
_entity.id
_entity.type
_entity.pdbx_description
1 polymer ?
#
loop_
_entity_poly.entity_id
_entity_poly.type
_entity_poly.pdbx_seq_one_letter_code
_entity_poly.pdbx_strand_id
1 'polypeptide(L)'
;MKKFIALFSIIILFNFSSPLVKADDVRYSRIISSDVVLYMDSSLTIPWFTLPLGYYVKVLSINASTVKVEYKGDSQSKPSVKGYLSVDNLSLCEEIPQTLSPNLVLTVNQTTLLYKDVDFSLTETIGQNSTVDFYGVFEKNGGNKYIYGLVTASSGDKYVGYLPFSSVYEFTVPSLPIEEETESVPTLESSSTEMPANNYLGETLQLVIIIAVSLVAISIVYVLFRPSKTKARDEVISLNEFDDE
;
A
#
# COMPACT_ATOMS: atom_id res chain seq x y z
N MET A 1 -65.85 -8.47 -3.94
CA MET A 1 -65.99 -7.09 -4.50
C MET A 1 -64.74 -6.33 -4.07
N LYS A 2 -63.80 -6.03 -4.99
CA LYS A 2 -63.48 -4.68 -5.52
C LYS A 2 -63.22 -3.66 -4.38
N LYS A 3 -62.08 -2.97 -4.18
CA LYS A 3 -60.85 -2.62 -4.93
C LYS A 3 -59.83 -2.00 -3.92
N PHE A 4 -58.62 -1.69 -4.42
CA PHE A 4 -57.42 -0.99 -3.86
C PHE A 4 -56.25 -1.95 -3.61
N ILE A 5 -55.42 -2.31 -4.60
CA ILE A 5 -54.46 -1.54 -5.45
C ILE A 5 -53.36 -0.83 -4.63
N ALA A 6 -52.21 -1.51 -4.58
CA ALA A 6 -50.83 -1.05 -4.81
C ALA A 6 -50.43 0.41 -4.53
N LEU A 7 -49.42 0.60 -3.67
CA LEU A 7 -48.12 1.23 -3.98
C LEU A 7 -47.31 1.44 -2.68
N PHE A 8 -46.16 0.79 -2.53
CA PHE A 8 -44.86 1.42 -2.25
C PHE A 8 -43.78 0.33 -2.13
N SER A 9 -43.35 -0.20 -3.28
CA SER A 9 -41.92 -0.44 -3.47
C SER A 9 -41.21 0.91 -3.36
N ILE A 10 -40.03 0.95 -2.71
CA ILE A 10 -38.91 1.90 -2.86
C ILE A 10 -38.30 2.27 -1.49
N ILE A 11 -36.97 2.08 -1.43
CA ILE A 11 -36.00 2.44 -0.36
C ILE A 11 -35.77 1.37 0.71
N ILE A 12 -35.29 0.20 0.26
CA ILE A 12 -34.09 -0.38 0.90
C ILE A 12 -32.89 0.22 0.16
N LEU A 13 -32.60 1.51 0.42
CA LEU A 13 -31.24 2.00 0.32
C LEU A 13 -30.63 1.66 1.68
N PHE A 14 -30.17 0.41 1.83
CA PHE A 14 -29.08 0.18 2.76
C PHE A 14 -28.00 1.15 2.32
N ASN A 15 -27.85 2.22 3.11
CA ASN A 15 -26.67 3.03 3.14
C ASN A 15 -25.53 2.06 3.50
N PHE A 16 -24.97 1.41 2.48
CA PHE A 16 -23.53 1.30 2.42
C PHE A 16 -23.07 2.74 2.47
N SER A 17 -22.86 3.24 3.69
CA SER A 17 -21.88 4.29 3.90
C SER A 17 -20.61 3.71 3.33
N SER A 18 -20.37 3.99 2.04
CA SER A 18 -19.03 3.98 1.50
C SER A 18 -18.19 4.70 2.55
N PRO A 19 -17.09 4.11 3.03
CA PRO A 19 -16.20 4.83 3.91
C PRO A 19 -15.96 6.17 3.23
N LEU A 20 -16.27 7.24 3.95
CA LEU A 20 -15.96 8.59 3.54
C LEU A 20 -14.47 8.56 3.21
N VAL A 21 -14.14 8.44 1.93
CA VAL A 21 -12.77 8.57 1.44
C VAL A 21 -12.48 10.04 1.69
N LYS A 22 -11.92 10.32 2.86
CA LYS A 22 -11.16 11.56 3.07
C LYS A 22 -10.23 11.65 1.88
N ALA A 23 -10.14 12.83 1.26
CA ALA A 23 -9.10 13.11 0.29
C ALA A 23 -7.80 12.56 0.85
N ASP A 24 -7.21 11.58 0.17
CA ASP A 24 -5.94 11.00 0.58
C ASP A 24 -4.95 12.17 0.63
N ASP A 25 -4.56 12.57 1.84
CA ASP A 25 -3.32 13.33 1.99
C ASP A 25 -2.26 12.48 1.30
N VAL A 26 -1.69 12.99 0.21
CA VAL A 26 -0.72 12.25 -0.58
C VAL A 26 0.47 11.98 0.34
N ARG A 27 0.63 10.71 0.72
CA ARG A 27 1.71 10.27 1.62
C ARG A 27 2.87 9.76 0.81
N TYR A 28 4.07 10.18 1.17
CA TYR A 28 5.31 9.65 0.63
C TYR A 28 6.01 8.81 1.68
N SER A 29 6.81 7.86 1.23
CA SER A 29 7.70 7.11 2.11
C SER A 29 9.06 6.95 1.46
N ARG A 30 10.10 7.08 2.27
CA ARG A 30 11.49 6.94 1.87
C ARG A 30 11.90 5.47 1.92
N ILE A 31 12.62 5.01 0.90
CA ILE A 31 13.23 3.69 0.85
C ILE A 31 14.50 3.72 1.71
N ILE A 32 14.53 2.92 2.77
CA ILE A 32 15.62 2.97 3.77
C ILE A 32 16.59 1.78 3.70
N SER A 33 16.22 0.70 3.03
CA SER A 33 17.05 -0.50 2.88
C SER A 33 17.63 -0.60 1.48
N SER A 34 18.80 -1.25 1.33
CA SER A 34 19.31 -1.63 0.01
C SER A 34 18.48 -2.78 -0.57
N ASP A 35 18.56 -2.94 -1.90
CA ASP A 35 17.98 -4.10 -2.61
C ASP A 35 16.48 -4.32 -2.42
N VAL A 36 15.73 -3.25 -2.14
CA VAL A 36 14.28 -3.31 -1.91
C VAL A 36 13.56 -3.65 -3.20
N VAL A 37 12.93 -4.82 -3.23
CA VAL A 37 12.16 -5.28 -4.39
C VAL A 37 10.74 -4.71 -4.37
N LEU A 38 10.34 -4.13 -5.50
CA LEU A 38 8.93 -3.87 -5.81
C LEU A 38 8.33 -5.12 -6.45
N TYR A 39 7.16 -5.54 -5.97
CA TYR A 39 6.45 -6.75 -6.41
C TYR A 39 5.19 -6.40 -7.19
N MET A 40 4.80 -7.27 -8.11
CA MET A 40 3.59 -7.11 -8.92
C MET A 40 2.31 -7.51 -8.14
N ASP A 41 2.45 -8.32 -7.10
CA ASP A 41 1.37 -8.89 -6.29
C ASP A 41 1.51 -8.55 -4.80
N SER A 42 0.38 -8.52 -4.09
CA SER A 42 0.35 -8.19 -2.66
C SER A 42 0.94 -9.28 -1.75
N SER A 43 1.12 -10.51 -2.27
CA SER A 43 1.78 -11.61 -1.57
C SER A 43 3.31 -11.56 -1.69
N LEU A 44 3.87 -10.58 -2.39
CA LEU A 44 5.31 -10.37 -2.56
C LEU A 44 6.01 -11.59 -3.19
N THR A 45 5.39 -12.20 -4.21
CA THR A 45 5.89 -13.43 -4.85
C THR A 45 6.45 -13.22 -6.24
N ILE A 46 5.98 -12.20 -6.96
CA ILE A 46 6.37 -11.88 -8.33
C ILE A 46 7.24 -10.60 -8.30
N PRO A 47 8.57 -10.73 -8.22
CA PRO A 47 9.47 -9.59 -8.21
C PRO A 47 9.38 -8.83 -9.54
N TRP A 48 9.28 -7.50 -9.44
CA TRP A 48 9.24 -6.61 -10.59
C TRP A 48 10.62 -6.01 -10.87
N PHE A 49 11.18 -5.27 -9.91
CA PHE A 49 12.54 -4.73 -9.93
C PHE A 49 12.93 -4.15 -8.56
N THR A 50 14.21 -3.88 -8.35
CA THR A 50 14.73 -3.22 -7.16
C THR A 50 14.63 -1.70 -7.25
N LEU A 51 14.24 -1.08 -6.14
CA LEU A 51 14.10 0.35 -5.99
C LEU A 51 15.42 1.00 -5.51
N PRO A 52 15.78 2.20 -6.01
CA PRO A 52 16.97 2.92 -5.57
C PRO A 52 16.88 3.39 -4.10
N LEU A 53 17.94 3.14 -3.33
CA LEU A 53 18.07 3.52 -1.93
C LEU A 53 17.91 5.04 -1.72
N GLY A 54 17.17 5.42 -0.68
CA GLY A 54 17.04 6.79 -0.21
C GLY A 54 16.04 7.65 -0.97
N TYR A 55 15.49 7.14 -2.08
CA TYR A 55 14.42 7.79 -2.86
C TYR A 55 13.04 7.50 -2.28
N TYR A 56 12.00 8.04 -2.92
CA TYR A 56 10.65 8.06 -2.37
C TYR A 56 9.65 7.36 -3.27
N VAL A 57 8.66 6.77 -2.64
CA VAL A 57 7.47 6.20 -3.28
C VAL A 57 6.23 6.89 -2.73
N LYS A 58 5.21 7.02 -3.58
CA LYS A 58 3.90 7.52 -3.14
C LYS A 58 3.09 6.35 -2.61
N VAL A 59 2.64 6.44 -1.36
CA VAL A 59 1.83 5.41 -0.71
C VAL A 59 0.39 5.51 -1.23
N LEU A 60 -0.14 4.38 -1.71
CA LEU A 60 -1.53 4.26 -2.17
C LEU A 60 -2.40 3.55 -1.14
N SER A 61 -1.88 2.54 -0.45
CA SER A 61 -2.56 1.88 0.66
C SER A 61 -1.59 1.06 1.51
N ILE A 62 -1.91 0.86 2.78
CA ILE A 62 -1.14 0.05 3.72
C ILE A 62 -2.05 -1.09 4.22
N ASN A 63 -1.57 -2.33 4.13
CA ASN A 63 -2.28 -3.54 4.59
C ASN A 63 -1.34 -4.43 5.40
N ALA A 64 -1.49 -4.44 6.72
CA ALA A 64 -0.63 -5.19 7.63
C ALA A 64 0.86 -4.90 7.36
N SER A 65 1.62 -5.88 6.87
CA SER A 65 3.05 -5.77 6.56
C SER A 65 3.35 -5.37 5.11
N THR A 66 2.33 -5.18 4.27
CA THR A 66 2.50 -4.87 2.85
C THR A 66 1.93 -3.49 2.53
N VAL A 67 2.67 -2.71 1.75
CA VAL A 67 2.23 -1.39 1.25
C VAL A 67 2.13 -1.42 -0.26
N LYS A 68 1.04 -0.87 -0.78
CA LYS A 68 0.89 -0.59 -2.21
C LYS A 68 1.40 0.81 -2.49
N VAL A 69 2.27 0.94 -3.48
CA VAL A 69 2.91 2.21 -3.80
C VAL A 69 2.85 2.51 -5.28
N GLU A 70 3.00 3.80 -5.61
CA GLU A 70 3.23 4.33 -6.94
C GLU A 70 4.66 4.87 -7.01
N TYR A 71 5.41 4.42 -8.02
CA TYR A 71 6.79 4.82 -8.25
C TYR A 71 6.97 5.37 -9.67
N LYS A 72 7.70 6.49 -9.74
CA LYS A 72 8.22 7.17 -10.94
C LYS A 72 7.22 7.32 -12.10
N GLY A 73 6.73 8.55 -12.29
CA GLY A 73 5.80 8.93 -13.36
C GLY A 73 4.41 9.24 -12.81
N ASP A 74 3.62 9.92 -13.62
CA ASP A 74 2.23 10.33 -13.32
C ASP A 74 1.39 10.62 -14.58
N SER A 75 1.94 10.35 -15.77
CA SER A 75 1.34 10.73 -17.05
C SER A 75 1.43 9.59 -18.07
N GLN A 76 0.63 9.66 -19.14
CA GLN A 76 0.66 8.65 -20.20
C GLN A 76 2.01 8.60 -20.94
N SER A 77 2.73 9.72 -21.02
CA SER A 77 4.02 9.80 -21.71
C SER A 77 5.20 9.30 -20.88
N LYS A 78 5.00 9.19 -19.55
CA LYS A 78 5.93 8.64 -18.56
C LYS A 78 5.11 7.87 -17.50
N PRO A 79 4.76 6.61 -17.81
CA PRO A 79 3.84 5.83 -16.98
C PRO A 79 4.44 5.54 -15.62
N SER A 80 3.59 5.59 -14.59
CA SER A 80 3.93 5.17 -13.24
C SER A 80 3.83 3.66 -13.07
N VAL A 81 4.65 3.11 -12.17
CA VAL A 81 4.57 1.71 -11.76
C VAL A 81 3.83 1.64 -10.43
N LYS A 82 2.82 0.76 -10.35
CA LYS A 82 2.05 0.54 -9.13
C LYS A 82 2.26 -0.89 -8.64
N GLY A 83 3.01 -1.05 -7.57
CA GLY A 83 3.40 -2.36 -7.03
C GLY A 83 3.30 -2.41 -5.52
N TYR A 84 3.85 -3.48 -4.95
CA TYR A 84 3.81 -3.77 -3.52
C TYR A 84 5.22 -3.98 -2.97
N LEU A 85 5.45 -3.61 -1.70
CA LEU A 85 6.68 -3.99 -0.98
C LEU A 85 6.38 -4.14 0.52
N SER A 86 7.35 -4.62 1.29
CA SER A 86 7.25 -4.67 2.75
C SER A 86 7.29 -3.26 3.35
N VAL A 87 6.46 -3.02 4.37
CA VAL A 87 6.46 -1.78 5.16
C VAL A 87 7.80 -1.57 5.88
N ASP A 88 8.51 -2.64 6.24
CA ASP A 88 9.78 -2.57 6.99
C ASP A 88 10.91 -1.88 6.20
N ASN A 89 10.75 -1.77 4.88
CA ASN A 89 11.72 -1.11 4.00
C ASN A 89 11.44 0.39 3.81
N LEU A 90 10.45 0.93 4.50
CA LEU A 90 9.96 2.29 4.33
C LEU A 90 10.01 3.10 5.62
N SER A 91 10.37 4.37 5.49
CA SER A 91 10.14 5.38 6.52
C SER A 91 9.12 6.40 6.02
N LEU A 92 8.08 6.68 6.81
CA LEU A 92 7.05 7.67 6.44
C LEU A 92 7.67 9.06 6.35
N CYS A 93 7.29 9.81 5.32
CA CYS A 93 7.70 11.19 5.14
C CYS A 93 6.51 12.11 5.39
N GLU A 94 6.65 13.03 6.34
CA GLU A 94 5.60 14.01 6.68
C GLU A 94 5.55 15.17 5.68
N GLU A 95 6.66 15.44 5.00
CA GLU A 95 6.79 16.50 4.01
C GLU A 95 6.77 15.94 2.58
N ILE A 96 6.44 16.80 1.60
CA ILE A 96 6.51 16.44 0.19
C ILE A 96 7.99 16.44 -0.23
N PRO A 97 8.56 15.29 -0.64
CA PRO A 97 9.98 15.24 -0.99
C PRO A 97 10.27 16.01 -2.28
N GLN A 98 11.39 16.74 -2.30
CA GLN A 98 11.81 17.49 -3.50
C GLN A 98 12.22 16.56 -4.66
N THR A 99 12.89 15.45 -4.34
CA THR A 99 13.39 14.49 -5.35
C THR A 99 12.80 13.11 -5.10
N LEU A 100 11.79 12.74 -5.89
CA LEU A 100 11.07 11.48 -5.71
C LEU A 100 11.84 10.26 -6.23
N SER A 101 12.55 10.39 -7.35
CA SER A 101 13.26 9.27 -8.02
C SER A 101 14.54 9.75 -8.70
N PRO A 102 15.51 8.87 -8.99
CA PRO A 102 16.70 9.27 -9.72
C PRO A 102 16.35 9.77 -11.12
N ASN A 103 16.96 10.89 -11.49
CA ASN A 103 16.99 11.34 -12.88
C ASN A 103 18.16 10.65 -13.59
N LEU A 104 17.93 9.40 -14.02
CA LEU A 104 18.93 8.59 -14.72
C LEU A 104 18.36 8.17 -16.08
N VAL A 105 19.01 8.63 -17.15
CA VAL A 105 18.73 8.24 -18.52
C VAL A 105 19.96 7.51 -19.07
N LEU A 106 19.75 6.28 -19.55
CA LEU A 106 20.79 5.43 -20.10
C LEU A 106 20.72 5.42 -21.62
N THR A 107 21.84 5.08 -22.26
CA THR A 107 21.92 4.93 -23.71
C THR A 107 22.25 3.49 -24.08
N VAL A 108 21.46 2.93 -25.00
CA VAL A 108 21.63 1.58 -25.52
C VAL A 108 22.89 1.52 -26.39
N ASN A 109 23.82 0.63 -26.07
CA ASN A 109 25.15 0.56 -26.70
C ASN A 109 25.18 -0.36 -27.94
N GLN A 110 24.18 -1.22 -28.12
CA GLN A 110 24.07 -2.15 -29.25
C GLN A 110 22.62 -2.56 -29.46
N THR A 111 22.26 -2.95 -30.68
CA THR A 111 20.92 -3.49 -30.95
C THR A 111 20.65 -4.71 -30.08
N THR A 112 19.48 -4.75 -29.43
CA THR A 112 19.15 -5.76 -28.44
C THR A 112 17.65 -6.05 -28.39
N LEU A 113 17.26 -7.04 -27.59
CA LEU A 113 15.87 -7.36 -27.32
C LEU A 113 15.41 -6.67 -26.03
N LEU A 114 14.28 -6.00 -26.10
CA LEU A 114 13.49 -5.57 -24.95
C LEU A 114 12.44 -6.63 -24.65
N TYR A 115 12.36 -7.07 -23.40
CA TYR A 115 11.32 -7.97 -22.92
C TYR A 115 10.19 -7.15 -22.26
N LYS A 116 8.94 -7.35 -22.69
CA LYS A 116 7.78 -6.56 -22.23
C LYS A 116 7.07 -7.16 -21.01
N ASP A 117 7.42 -8.40 -20.66
CA ASP A 117 6.83 -9.18 -19.57
C ASP A 117 7.92 -9.82 -18.70
N VAL A 118 7.57 -10.25 -17.48
CA VAL A 118 8.50 -10.87 -16.53
C VAL A 118 8.92 -12.30 -16.93
N ASP A 119 8.11 -12.95 -17.76
CA ASP A 119 8.40 -14.29 -18.30
C ASP A 119 9.28 -14.25 -19.55
N PHE A 120 9.48 -13.07 -20.13
CA PHE A 120 10.34 -12.79 -21.27
C PHE A 120 9.85 -13.47 -22.55
N SER A 121 8.53 -13.64 -22.65
CA SER A 121 7.85 -14.23 -23.80
C SER A 121 7.51 -13.21 -24.88
N LEU A 122 7.37 -11.93 -24.50
CA LEU A 122 7.03 -10.83 -25.40
C LEU A 122 8.23 -9.94 -25.61
N THR A 123 8.70 -9.83 -26.86
CA THR A 123 9.91 -9.08 -27.19
C THR A 123 9.67 -7.96 -28.19
N GLU A 124 10.54 -6.96 -28.16
CA GLU A 124 10.69 -5.92 -29.17
C GLU A 124 12.17 -5.73 -29.50
N THR A 125 12.49 -5.37 -30.75
CA THR A 125 13.88 -5.05 -31.11
C THR A 125 14.15 -3.57 -30.86
N ILE A 126 15.16 -3.27 -30.03
CA ILE A 126 15.59 -1.91 -29.74
C ILE A 126 16.94 -1.65 -30.39
N GLY A 127 17.00 -0.60 -31.21
CA GLY A 127 18.23 -0.21 -31.90
C GLY A 127 19.23 0.49 -30.97
N GLN A 128 20.51 0.42 -31.34
CA GLN A 128 21.58 1.22 -30.73
C GLN A 128 21.20 2.72 -30.69
N ASN A 129 21.69 3.42 -29.66
CA ASN A 129 21.43 4.84 -29.38
C ASN A 129 19.99 5.19 -28.96
N SER A 130 19.12 4.19 -28.78
CA SER A 130 17.87 4.36 -28.04
C SER A 130 18.17 4.77 -26.58
N THR A 131 17.23 5.47 -25.93
CA THR A 131 17.40 5.93 -24.55
C THR A 131 16.48 5.17 -23.59
N VAL A 132 16.92 4.98 -22.35
CA VAL A 132 16.14 4.32 -21.30
C VAL A 132 16.01 5.26 -20.11
N ASP A 133 14.79 5.68 -19.77
CA ASP A 133 14.53 6.31 -18.48
C ASP A 133 14.48 5.20 -17.43
N PHE A 134 15.50 5.16 -16.56
CA PHE A 134 15.76 4.06 -15.65
C PHE A 134 14.77 4.02 -14.48
N TYR A 135 14.17 2.86 -14.20
CA TYR A 135 13.25 2.69 -13.08
C TYR A 135 13.91 1.86 -11.98
N GLY A 136 14.52 0.74 -12.34
CA GLY A 136 15.18 -0.17 -11.40
C GLY A 136 15.90 -1.33 -12.10
N VAL A 137 16.45 -2.25 -11.31
CA VAL A 137 17.13 -3.45 -11.81
C VAL A 137 16.31 -4.69 -11.43
N PHE A 138 16.07 -5.56 -12.39
CA PHE A 138 15.50 -6.88 -12.16
C PHE A 138 16.61 -7.93 -12.21
N GLU A 139 16.72 -8.74 -11.17
CA GLU A 139 17.65 -9.86 -11.13
C GLU A 139 16.86 -11.17 -11.21
N LYS A 140 17.16 -11.95 -12.25
CA LYS A 140 16.56 -13.27 -12.45
C LYS A 140 17.39 -14.32 -11.72
N ASN A 141 16.73 -15.41 -11.33
CA ASN A 141 17.41 -16.61 -10.80
C ASN A 141 18.60 -17.00 -11.71
N GLY A 142 19.77 -17.16 -11.09
CA GLY A 142 21.04 -17.39 -11.81
C GLY A 142 21.90 -16.15 -12.02
N GLY A 143 21.53 -14.98 -11.47
CA GLY A 143 22.36 -13.77 -11.43
C GLY A 143 22.30 -12.90 -12.68
N ASN A 144 21.41 -13.21 -13.62
CA ASN A 144 21.22 -12.40 -14.81
C ASN A 144 20.47 -11.12 -14.46
N LYS A 145 21.08 -9.97 -14.74
CA LYS A 145 20.53 -8.64 -14.45
C LYS A 145 19.91 -8.02 -15.69
N TYR A 146 18.80 -7.33 -15.47
CA TYR A 146 18.06 -6.58 -16.47
C TYR A 146 17.70 -5.20 -15.95
N ILE A 147 17.70 -4.21 -16.83
CA ILE A 147 17.28 -2.85 -16.53
C ILE A 147 15.81 -2.76 -16.86
N TYR A 148 14.98 -2.39 -15.88
CA TYR A 148 13.59 -2.04 -16.12
C TYR A 148 13.47 -0.53 -16.32
N GLY A 149 12.75 -0.11 -17.34
CA GLY A 149 12.55 1.31 -17.62
C GLY A 149 11.68 1.60 -18.84
N LEU A 150 11.50 2.90 -19.10
CA LEU A 150 10.83 3.40 -20.30
C LEU A 150 11.88 3.64 -21.40
N VAL A 151 11.86 2.79 -22.41
CA VAL A 151 12.71 2.90 -23.60
C VAL A 151 12.05 3.82 -24.62
N THR A 152 12.80 4.81 -25.11
CA THR A 152 12.46 5.58 -26.31
C THR A 152 13.40 5.11 -27.43
N ALA A 153 12.83 4.40 -28.40
CA ALA A 153 13.55 3.90 -29.56
C ALA A 153 14.00 5.06 -30.46
N SER A 154 15.03 4.84 -31.27
CA SER A 154 15.52 5.83 -32.24
C SER A 154 14.46 6.26 -33.27
N SER A 155 13.40 5.46 -33.48
CA SER A 155 12.22 5.81 -34.27
C SER A 155 11.28 6.82 -33.59
N GLY A 156 11.44 7.03 -32.28
CA GLY A 156 10.53 7.80 -31.43
C GLY A 156 9.48 6.95 -30.70
N ASP A 157 9.39 5.66 -31.02
CA ASP A 157 8.47 4.74 -30.34
C ASP A 157 8.85 4.52 -28.88
N LYS A 158 7.85 4.34 -28.02
CA LYS A 158 8.05 4.18 -26.58
C LYS A 158 7.59 2.82 -26.10
N TYR A 159 8.41 2.18 -25.29
CA TYR A 159 8.14 0.86 -24.73
C TYR A 159 8.56 0.80 -23.28
N VAL A 160 7.80 0.09 -22.45
CA VAL A 160 8.19 -0.22 -21.08
C VAL A 160 8.59 -1.69 -21.04
N GLY A 161 9.71 -2.00 -20.39
CA GLY A 161 10.17 -3.38 -20.29
C GLY A 161 11.58 -3.52 -19.73
N TYR A 162 12.15 -4.70 -19.94
CA TYR A 162 13.44 -5.15 -19.44
C TYR A 162 14.47 -5.23 -20.57
N LEU A 163 15.60 -4.56 -20.40
CA LEU A 163 16.78 -4.68 -21.27
C LEU A 163 17.88 -5.46 -20.55
N PRO A 164 18.68 -6.29 -21.25
CA PRO A 164 19.87 -6.90 -20.65
C PRO A 164 20.78 -5.82 -20.05
N PHE A 165 21.29 -6.03 -18.84
CA PHE A 165 22.12 -5.02 -18.17
C PHE A 165 23.36 -4.61 -19.00
N SER A 166 23.89 -5.52 -19.81
CA SER A 166 25.05 -5.29 -20.69
C SER A 166 24.73 -4.52 -21.98
N SER A 167 23.45 -4.25 -22.28
CA SER A 167 23.04 -3.58 -23.53
C SER A 167 23.05 -2.05 -23.46
N VAL A 168 23.55 -1.48 -22.36
CA VAL A 168 23.72 -0.04 -22.18
C VAL A 168 25.18 0.27 -21.87
N TYR A 169 25.59 1.52 -22.07
CA TYR A 169 26.88 1.98 -21.57
C TYR A 169 26.95 1.89 -20.03
N GLU A 170 28.16 1.80 -19.50
CA GLU A 170 28.40 1.74 -18.06
C GLU A 170 27.73 2.91 -17.33
N PHE A 171 27.13 2.60 -16.18
CA PHE A 171 26.41 3.57 -15.37
C PHE A 171 26.45 3.20 -13.89
N THR A 172 26.10 4.16 -13.05
CA THR A 172 25.91 3.96 -11.60
C THR A 172 24.54 4.46 -11.23
N VAL A 173 23.81 3.67 -10.43
CA VAL A 173 22.50 4.08 -9.91
C VAL A 173 22.74 5.08 -8.77
N PRO A 174 22.25 6.34 -8.88
CA PRO A 174 22.35 7.28 -7.79
C PRO A 174 21.61 6.77 -6.55
N SER A 175 22.12 7.09 -5.37
CA SER A 175 21.44 6.90 -4.10
C SER A 175 21.40 8.23 -3.35
N LEU A 176 20.37 8.41 -2.52
CA LEU A 176 20.32 9.56 -1.61
C LEU A 176 20.82 9.10 -0.23
N PRO A 177 21.88 9.73 0.32
CA PRO A 177 22.44 9.32 1.61
C PRO A 177 21.37 9.38 2.70
N ILE A 178 21.28 8.30 3.47
CA ILE A 178 20.46 8.25 4.67
C ILE A 178 21.39 8.68 5.79
N GLU A 179 21.02 9.75 6.51
CA GLU A 179 21.71 10.08 7.75
C GLU A 179 21.48 8.91 8.70
N GLU A 180 22.50 8.09 8.91
CA GLU A 180 22.49 7.15 10.02
C GLU A 180 22.47 7.98 11.30
N GLU A 181 21.48 7.78 12.15
CA GLU A 181 21.56 8.24 13.54
C GLU A 181 22.83 7.62 14.11
N THR A 182 23.88 8.43 14.22
CA THR A 182 25.09 8.03 14.92
C THR A 182 24.67 7.81 16.36
N GLU A 183 24.71 6.55 16.82
CA GLU A 183 24.63 6.23 18.23
C GLU A 183 25.71 7.04 18.96
N SER A 184 25.28 8.14 19.57
CA SER A 184 26.16 9.02 20.32
C SER A 184 26.59 8.28 21.59
N VAL A 185 27.88 7.95 21.65
CA VAL A 185 28.54 7.56 22.90
C VAL A 185 28.27 8.67 23.93
N PRO A 186 27.77 8.37 25.14
CA PRO A 186 27.24 9.40 26.03
C PRO A 186 28.38 10.26 26.56
N THR A 187 28.49 11.48 26.04
CA THR A 187 29.24 12.53 26.71
C THR A 187 28.25 13.31 27.57
N LEU A 188 28.33 13.08 28.87
CA LEU A 188 27.63 13.84 29.90
C LEU A 188 28.10 15.30 29.85
N GLU A 189 27.32 16.18 29.23
CA GLU A 189 27.26 17.59 29.66
C GLU A 189 25.83 18.11 29.57
N SER A 190 25.35 18.58 30.72
CA SER A 190 24.03 19.13 30.92
C SER A 190 23.90 20.51 30.28
N SER A 191 22.92 20.69 29.41
CA SER A 191 22.27 21.99 29.24
C SER A 191 20.81 21.78 28.86
N SER A 192 19.94 22.07 29.83
CA SER A 192 18.50 22.15 29.69
C SER A 192 18.10 23.19 28.63
N THR A 193 17.31 22.77 27.65
CA THR A 193 16.40 23.65 26.91
C THR A 193 15.11 22.86 26.72
N GLU A 194 14.09 23.26 27.47
CA GLU A 194 12.74 22.70 27.39
C GLU A 194 12.15 23.01 26.01
N MET A 195 11.81 21.95 25.25
CA MET A 195 10.85 22.04 24.16
C MET A 195 9.48 21.55 24.65
N PRO A 196 8.37 22.18 24.23
CA PRO A 196 7.04 21.83 24.70
C PRO A 196 6.65 20.43 24.19
N ALA A 197 6.30 19.54 25.13
CA ALA A 197 5.74 18.23 24.84
C ALA A 197 4.42 18.38 24.04
N ASN A 198 4.47 18.00 22.79
CA ASN A 198 3.34 17.85 21.90
C ASN A 198 2.57 16.57 22.27
N ASN A 199 1.52 16.74 23.07
CA ASN A 199 0.63 15.72 23.65
C ASN A 199 -0.27 14.95 22.65
N TYR A 200 0.16 14.76 21.39
CA TYR A 200 -0.68 14.14 20.35
C TYR A 200 -0.92 12.63 20.58
N LEU A 201 0.05 11.96 21.20
CA LEU A 201 -0.08 10.56 21.63
C LEU A 201 -1.04 10.39 22.82
N GLY A 202 -1.12 11.40 23.70
CA GLY A 202 -2.01 11.38 24.86
C GLY A 202 -3.47 11.53 24.48
N GLU A 203 -3.77 12.44 23.57
CA GLU A 203 -5.15 12.74 23.16
C GLU A 203 -5.77 11.59 22.35
N THR A 204 -4.99 10.96 21.46
CA THR A 204 -5.43 9.80 20.67
C THR A 204 -5.63 8.56 21.55
N LEU A 205 -4.72 8.31 22.50
CA LEU A 205 -4.84 7.19 23.44
C LEU A 205 -6.02 7.38 24.40
N GLN A 206 -6.24 8.61 24.89
CA GLN A 206 -7.38 8.93 25.76
C GLN A 206 -8.71 8.73 25.01
N LEU A 207 -8.79 9.13 23.73
CA LEU A 207 -9.96 8.92 22.90
C LEU A 207 -10.24 7.41 22.67
N VAL A 208 -9.20 6.62 22.40
CA VAL A 208 -9.33 5.15 22.25
C VAL A 208 -9.81 4.49 23.54
N ILE A 209 -9.30 4.92 24.70
CA ILE A 209 -9.72 4.41 26.00
C ILE A 209 -11.18 4.76 26.29
N ILE A 210 -11.61 6.00 26.00
CA ILE A 210 -13.01 6.42 26.20
C ILE A 210 -13.97 5.57 25.34
N ILE A 211 -13.61 5.30 24.08
CA ILE A 211 -14.42 4.45 23.19
C ILE A 211 -14.49 3.01 23.73
N ALA A 212 -13.36 2.45 24.16
CA ALA A 212 -13.32 1.10 24.70
C ALA A 212 -14.18 0.94 25.96
N VAL A 213 -14.09 1.89 26.91
CA VAL A 213 -14.89 1.89 28.14
C VAL A 213 -16.39 2.07 27.83
N SER A 214 -16.72 2.92 26.85
CA SER A 214 -18.11 3.15 26.44
C SER A 214 -18.74 1.90 25.83
N LEU A 215 -18.02 1.13 25.01
CA LEU A 215 -18.51 -0.12 24.43
C LEU A 215 -18.80 -1.18 25.50
N VAL A 216 -17.94 -1.29 26.52
CA VAL A 216 -18.15 -2.22 27.64
C VAL A 216 -19.38 -1.80 28.46
N ALA A 217 -19.54 -0.50 28.74
CA ALA A 217 -20.71 0.01 29.46
C ALA A 217 -22.02 -0.26 28.70
N ILE A 218 -22.04 -0.02 27.38
CA ILE A 218 -23.22 -0.30 26.53
C ILE A 218 -23.53 -1.80 26.50
N SER A 219 -22.52 -2.66 26.47
CA SER A 219 -22.69 -4.12 26.52
C SER A 219 -23.33 -4.58 27.84
N ILE A 220 -22.87 -4.03 28.97
CA ILE A 220 -23.44 -4.32 30.30
C ILE A 220 -24.90 -3.86 30.39
N VAL A 221 -25.19 -2.64 29.92
CA VAL A 221 -26.57 -2.11 29.88
C VAL A 221 -27.44 -2.98 28.98
N TYR A 222 -26.94 -3.40 27.82
CA TYR A 222 -27.68 -4.30 26.92
C TYR A 222 -27.98 -5.65 27.57
N VAL A 223 -27.04 -6.23 28.34
CA VAL A 223 -27.26 -7.50 29.04
C VAL A 223 -28.25 -7.34 30.19
N LEU A 224 -28.18 -6.24 30.95
CA LEU A 224 -29.08 -5.99 32.08
C LEU A 224 -30.51 -5.62 31.66
N PHE A 225 -30.65 -4.89 30.55
CA PHE A 225 -31.95 -4.50 29.99
C PHE A 225 -32.41 -5.42 28.86
N ARG A 226 -31.73 -6.55 28.63
CA ARG A 226 -32.19 -7.54 27.67
C ARG A 226 -33.55 -8.06 28.18
N PRO A 227 -34.66 -7.82 27.44
CA PRO A 227 -35.96 -8.28 27.90
C PRO A 227 -35.93 -9.80 28.01
N SER A 228 -36.01 -10.28 29.25
CA SER A 228 -36.12 -11.69 29.58
C SER A 228 -37.39 -12.23 28.89
N LYS A 229 -37.22 -12.92 27.77
CA LYS A 229 -38.27 -13.80 27.26
C LYS A 229 -38.30 -15.03 28.16
N THR A 230 -38.94 -14.89 29.31
CA THR A 230 -39.44 -16.03 30.08
C THR A 230 -40.47 -16.72 29.20
N LYS A 231 -40.09 -17.82 28.56
CA LYS A 231 -41.05 -18.78 28.01
C LYS A 231 -41.81 -19.35 29.21
N ALA A 232 -43.10 -19.06 29.31
CA ALA A 232 -44.00 -19.84 30.15
C ALA A 232 -43.85 -21.31 29.73
N ARG A 233 -43.48 -22.16 30.69
CA ARG A 233 -43.55 -23.61 30.53
C ARG A 233 -45.03 -23.98 30.63
N ASP A 234 -45.58 -24.54 29.55
CA ASP A 234 -46.77 -25.39 29.63
C ASP A 234 -46.42 -26.58 30.53
N GLU A 235 -46.97 -26.57 31.74
CA GLU A 235 -47.08 -27.79 32.52
C GLU A 235 -48.38 -28.49 32.13
N VAL A 236 -48.18 -29.61 31.45
CA VAL A 236 -49.13 -30.68 31.20
C VAL A 236 -49.76 -31.11 32.53
N ILE A 237 -51.04 -30.80 32.73
CA ILE A 237 -51.89 -31.55 33.66
C ILE A 237 -52.77 -32.46 32.81
N SER A 238 -52.28 -33.69 32.65
CA SER A 238 -53.10 -34.87 32.41
C SER A 238 -54.02 -35.09 33.61
N LEU A 239 -55.32 -35.26 33.39
CA LEU A 239 -56.14 -36.17 34.18
C LEU A 239 -57.43 -36.53 33.42
N ASN A 240 -57.64 -37.84 33.35
CA ASN A 240 -58.68 -38.55 32.63
C ASN A 240 -60.08 -38.34 33.23
N GLU A 241 -61.07 -38.40 32.34
CA GLU A 241 -62.34 -39.16 32.42
C GLU A 241 -62.55 -40.04 33.67
N PHE A 242 -63.66 -39.84 34.41
CA PHE A 242 -64.78 -40.80 34.60
C PHE A 242 -65.82 -40.32 35.65
N ASP A 243 -67.04 -40.85 35.47
CA ASP A 243 -68.36 -40.59 36.09
C ASP A 243 -68.48 -40.55 37.63
N ASP A 244 -69.51 -39.82 38.13
CA ASP A 244 -70.74 -40.38 38.75
C ASP A 244 -71.42 -39.33 39.66
N GLU A 245 -72.58 -38.81 39.21
CA GLU A 245 -73.85 -38.69 39.97
C GLU A 245 -75.01 -38.28 39.06
#